data_AF-A0A538EFG7-F1
#
_entry.id   AF-A0A538EFG7-F1
#
_cell.length_a   1.000
_cell.length_b   1.000
_cell.length_c   1.000
_cell.angle_alpha   90.00
_cell.angle_beta   90.00
_cell.angle_gamma   90.00
#
_symmetry.space_group_name_H-M   'P 1'
#
loop_
_entity.id
_entity.type
_entity.pdbx_description
1 polymer ?
#
loop_
_entity_poly.entity_id
_entity_poly.type
_entity_poly.pdbx_seq_one_letter_code
_entity_poly.pdbx_strand_id
1 'polypeptide(L)'
;MTQRLVDRTASLLGARTSRRGFLTRLALAGSAFVTAPIRYLVRPEPAWAIISPGDCPSGALCNDGWTAFCCEINGGRNSCPPNSYVAGWWKCTEYRGGGLCAPQGVRYYVDCNRSPGRSFSGGCHCARGDCGRRRVDCNVFRYGQCNPQIGGTTEVACRLVICQHPASVSDFHCNSSYKQENRVCGQEAGCLRGLLVQLPGGGGA
;
A
#
# COMPACT_ATOMS: atom_id res chain seq x y z
N MET A 1 -35.08 -16.69 -29.06
CA MET A 1 -34.65 -15.37 -29.59
C MET A 1 -33.42 -14.79 -28.89
N THR A 2 -33.14 -15.18 -27.64
CA THR A 2 -32.03 -14.67 -26.81
C THR A 2 -30.63 -15.01 -27.35
N GLN A 3 -30.42 -16.22 -27.88
CA GLN A 3 -29.11 -16.64 -28.40
C GLN A 3 -28.63 -15.79 -29.59
N ARG A 4 -29.51 -15.48 -30.54
CA ARG A 4 -29.14 -14.65 -31.71
C ARG A 4 -28.78 -13.21 -31.34
N LEU A 5 -29.35 -12.68 -30.25
CA LEU A 5 -29.00 -11.35 -29.75
C LEU A 5 -27.65 -11.36 -29.04
N VAL A 6 -27.38 -12.41 -28.26
CA VAL A 6 -26.09 -12.63 -27.57
C VAL A 6 -24.98 -12.87 -28.59
N ASP A 7 -25.21 -13.66 -29.63
CA ASP A 7 -24.20 -13.93 -30.67
C ASP A 7 -23.87 -12.70 -31.51
N ARG A 8 -24.87 -11.86 -31.82
CA ARG A 8 -24.67 -10.59 -32.55
C ARG A 8 -23.98 -9.53 -31.71
N THR A 9 -24.29 -9.44 -30.42
CA THR A 9 -23.61 -8.52 -29.51
C THR A 9 -22.18 -8.99 -29.22
N ALA A 10 -21.97 -10.30 -29.07
CA ALA A 10 -20.64 -10.89 -28.90
C ALA A 10 -19.77 -10.73 -30.15
N SER A 11 -20.31 -10.84 -31.37
CA SER A 11 -19.52 -10.64 -32.60
C SER A 11 -19.16 -9.17 -32.83
N LEU A 12 -20.06 -8.23 -32.54
CA LEU A 12 -19.81 -6.79 -32.62
C LEU A 12 -18.79 -6.32 -31.56
N LEU A 13 -18.86 -6.87 -30.35
CA LEU A 13 -17.87 -6.62 -29.29
C LEU A 13 -16.53 -7.30 -29.62
N GLY A 14 -16.55 -8.51 -30.19
CA GLY A 14 -15.35 -9.25 -30.59
C GLY A 14 -14.58 -8.59 -31.74
N ALA A 15 -15.27 -7.87 -32.64
CA ALA A 15 -14.64 -7.10 -33.72
C ALA A 15 -13.95 -5.81 -33.22
N ARG A 16 -14.35 -5.29 -32.06
CA ARG A 16 -13.84 -4.02 -31.49
C ARG A 16 -12.99 -4.20 -30.22
N THR A 17 -12.92 -5.41 -29.66
CA THR A 17 -12.18 -5.68 -28.43
C THR A 17 -11.35 -6.96 -28.55
N SER A 18 -10.05 -6.84 -28.33
CA SER A 18 -9.16 -7.99 -28.15
C SER A 18 -9.64 -8.79 -26.93
N ARG A 19 -9.70 -10.13 -27.02
CA ARG A 19 -10.05 -11.03 -25.90
C ARG A 19 -9.24 -10.70 -24.64
N ARG A 20 -7.96 -10.36 -24.80
CA ARG A 20 -7.08 -9.94 -23.69
C ARG A 20 -7.54 -8.61 -23.09
N GLY A 21 -7.84 -7.62 -23.93
CA GLY A 21 -8.33 -6.32 -23.48
C GLY A 21 -9.69 -6.41 -22.77
N PHE A 22 -10.58 -7.28 -23.24
CA PHE A 22 -11.85 -7.57 -22.58
C PHE A 22 -11.64 -8.19 -21.20
N LEU A 23 -10.82 -9.24 -21.09
CA LEU A 23 -10.52 -9.89 -19.80
C LEU A 23 -9.86 -8.94 -18.81
N THR A 24 -8.91 -8.11 -19.24
CA THR A 24 -8.28 -7.10 -18.39
C THR A 24 -9.29 -6.07 -17.87
N ARG A 25 -10.20 -5.57 -18.73
CA ARG A 25 -11.26 -4.65 -18.31
C ARG A 25 -12.23 -5.29 -17.33
N LEU A 26 -12.59 -6.55 -17.54
CA LEU A 26 -13.47 -7.32 -16.65
C LEU A 26 -12.83 -7.57 -15.29
N ALA A 27 -11.53 -7.93 -15.27
CA ALA A 27 -10.77 -8.08 -14.05
C ALA A 27 -10.70 -6.76 -13.26
N LEU A 28 -10.40 -5.64 -13.93
CA LEU A 28 -10.37 -4.32 -13.30
C LEU A 28 -11.74 -3.93 -12.74
N ALA A 29 -12.82 -4.11 -13.51
CA ALA A 29 -14.18 -3.83 -13.05
C ALA A 29 -14.56 -4.69 -11.83
N GLY A 30 -14.22 -5.99 -11.86
CA GLY A 30 -14.44 -6.90 -10.75
C GLY A 30 -13.66 -6.49 -9.50
N SER A 31 -12.38 -6.16 -9.64
CA SER A 31 -11.55 -5.69 -8.53
C SER A 31 -12.09 -4.40 -7.92
N ALA A 32 -12.47 -3.41 -8.73
CA ALA A 32 -13.00 -2.14 -8.25
C ALA A 32 -14.33 -2.31 -7.50
N PHE A 33 -15.19 -3.20 -7.98
CA PHE A 33 -16.46 -3.52 -7.31
C PHE A 33 -16.24 -4.21 -5.96
N VAL A 34 -15.26 -5.12 -5.86
CA VAL A 34 -14.95 -5.81 -4.60
C VAL A 34 -14.29 -4.88 -3.59
N THR A 35 -13.36 -4.02 -4.02
CA THR A 35 -12.58 -3.19 -3.10
C THR A 35 -13.28 -1.90 -2.70
N ALA A 36 -14.12 -1.32 -3.56
CA ALA A 36 -14.80 -0.06 -3.30
C ALA A 36 -16.19 -0.01 -3.97
N PRO A 37 -17.14 -0.89 -3.57
CA PRO A 37 -18.41 -1.09 -4.28
C PRO A 37 -19.24 0.19 -4.40
N ILE A 38 -19.42 0.91 -3.28
CA ILE A 38 -20.23 2.14 -3.26
C ILE A 38 -19.58 3.20 -4.16
N ARG A 39 -18.26 3.38 -4.07
CA ARG A 39 -17.53 4.37 -4.87
C ARG A 39 -17.57 4.03 -6.37
N TYR A 40 -17.45 2.76 -6.73
CA TYR A 40 -17.60 2.27 -8.11
C TYR A 40 -19.00 2.46 -8.67
N LEU A 41 -20.04 2.36 -7.84
CA LEU A 41 -21.42 2.54 -8.27
C LEU A 41 -21.84 4.01 -8.35
N VAL A 42 -21.35 4.88 -7.46
CA VAL A 42 -21.81 6.28 -7.38
C VAL A 42 -20.90 7.31 -8.05
N ARG A 43 -19.68 6.93 -8.44
CA ARG A 43 -18.77 7.83 -9.18
C ARG A 43 -18.63 7.41 -10.64
N PRO A 44 -18.78 8.34 -11.59
CA PRO A 44 -18.44 8.11 -12.99
C PRO A 44 -16.92 8.17 -13.18
N GLU A 45 -16.19 7.23 -12.57
CA GLU A 45 -14.75 7.06 -12.74
C GLU A 45 -14.46 5.67 -13.32
N PRO A 46 -13.46 5.51 -14.20
CA PRO A 46 -13.10 4.20 -14.72
C PRO A 46 -12.60 3.28 -13.59
N ALA A 47 -12.87 1.97 -13.69
CA ALA A 47 -12.52 0.97 -12.66
C ALA A 47 -11.07 1.07 -12.15
N TRP A 48 -10.14 1.38 -13.06
CA TRP A 48 -8.74 1.56 -12.70
C TRP A 48 -8.52 2.78 -11.79
N ALA A 49 -9.24 3.89 -11.96
CA ALA A 49 -9.11 5.09 -11.11
C ALA A 49 -9.63 4.85 -9.68
N ILE A 50 -10.44 3.81 -9.48
CA ILE A 50 -10.96 3.42 -8.17
C ILE A 50 -9.96 2.53 -7.42
N ILE A 51 -9.23 1.69 -8.14
CA ILE A 51 -8.14 0.84 -7.59
C ILE A 51 -6.82 1.63 -7.50
N SER A 52 -6.70 2.66 -8.32
CA SER A 52 -5.47 3.37 -8.66
C SER A 52 -5.78 4.88 -8.73
N PRO A 53 -6.19 5.52 -7.63
CA PRO A 53 -6.59 6.91 -7.67
C PRO A 53 -5.43 7.82 -8.06
N GLY A 54 -5.78 8.81 -8.89
CA GLY A 54 -4.88 9.81 -9.44
C GLY A 54 -4.31 9.44 -10.82
N ASP A 55 -4.10 10.46 -11.65
CA ASP A 55 -3.35 10.34 -12.90
C ASP A 55 -1.86 10.24 -12.58
N CYS A 56 -1.43 9.01 -12.31
CA CYS A 56 -0.03 8.71 -12.07
C CYS A 56 0.79 8.88 -13.36
N PRO A 57 1.77 9.79 -13.39
CA PRO A 57 2.64 9.95 -14.55
C PRO A 57 3.36 8.64 -14.90
N SER A 58 3.74 8.50 -16.17
CA SER A 58 4.56 7.37 -16.60
C SER A 58 5.87 7.34 -15.80
N GLY A 59 6.22 6.18 -15.24
CA GLY A 59 7.41 6.00 -14.39
C GLY A 59 7.28 6.54 -12.96
N ALA A 60 6.12 7.10 -12.57
CA ALA A 60 5.91 7.58 -11.22
C ALA A 60 5.74 6.45 -10.19
N LEU A 61 6.07 6.75 -8.93
CA LEU A 61 6.09 5.77 -7.87
C LEU A 61 4.69 5.27 -7.47
N CYS A 62 3.60 6.02 -7.69
CA CYS A 62 2.27 5.51 -7.37
C CYS A 62 1.84 4.30 -8.21
N ASN A 63 2.53 4.02 -9.33
CA ASN A 63 2.27 2.84 -10.17
C ASN A 63 3.17 1.64 -9.82
N ASP A 64 4.08 1.75 -8.85
CA ASP A 64 5.04 0.69 -8.53
C ASP A 64 4.48 -0.44 -7.64
N GLY A 65 3.22 -0.29 -7.20
CA GLY A 65 2.50 -1.27 -6.37
C GLY A 65 2.82 -1.20 -4.88
N TRP A 66 3.67 -0.26 -4.44
CA TRP A 66 4.09 -0.13 -3.06
C TRP A 66 3.41 1.04 -2.34
N THR A 67 3.39 0.96 -1.01
CA THR A 67 2.81 1.99 -0.14
C THR A 67 3.84 3.07 0.20
N ALA A 68 3.40 4.31 0.33
CA ALA A 68 4.21 5.44 0.78
C ALA A 68 4.72 5.29 2.21
N PHE A 69 5.79 6.01 2.52
CA PHE A 69 6.33 6.02 3.88
C PHE A 69 5.50 6.92 4.80
N CYS A 70 5.36 6.53 6.07
CA CYS A 70 4.58 7.28 7.06
C CYS A 70 5.11 8.70 7.25
N CYS A 71 6.43 8.89 7.21
CA CYS A 71 7.02 10.23 7.32
C CYS A 71 6.62 11.19 6.20
N GLU A 72 6.14 10.69 5.05
CA GLU A 72 5.67 11.54 3.97
C GLU A 72 4.31 12.18 4.30
N ILE A 73 3.47 11.49 5.07
CA ILE A 73 2.09 11.93 5.36
C ILE A 73 1.86 12.32 6.82
N ASN A 74 2.74 11.91 7.72
CA ASN A 74 2.61 12.09 9.16
C ASN A 74 3.50 13.23 9.67
N GLY A 75 3.59 14.34 8.92
CA GLY A 75 4.38 15.51 9.34
C GLY A 75 5.88 15.23 9.54
N GLY A 76 6.47 14.31 8.76
CA GLY A 76 7.87 13.91 8.91
C GLY A 76 8.11 12.78 9.92
N ARG A 77 7.08 12.38 10.68
CA ARG A 77 7.16 11.36 11.73
C ARG A 77 7.17 9.95 11.15
N ASN A 78 8.14 9.14 11.56
CA ASN A 78 8.26 7.75 11.13
C ASN A 78 7.55 6.83 12.13
N SER A 79 6.26 7.06 12.27
CA SER A 79 5.37 6.38 13.21
C SER A 79 3.99 6.22 12.57
N CYS A 80 3.21 5.24 13.05
CA CYS A 80 1.86 5.03 12.55
C CYS A 80 0.98 6.27 12.82
N PRO A 81 0.32 6.85 11.79
CA PRO A 81 -0.58 7.97 11.97
C PRO A 81 -1.84 7.59 12.76
N PRO A 82 -2.62 8.56 13.26
CA PRO A 82 -3.90 8.29 13.91
C PRO A 82 -4.83 7.42 13.05
N ASN A 83 -5.67 6.62 13.70
CA ASN A 83 -6.56 5.63 13.08
C ASN A 83 -5.85 4.53 12.28
N SER A 84 -4.58 4.25 12.59
CA SER A 84 -3.84 3.11 12.05
C SER A 84 -3.13 2.33 13.16
N TYR A 85 -2.69 1.11 12.86
CA TYR A 85 -2.00 0.23 13.79
C TYR A 85 -0.94 -0.61 13.07
N VAL A 86 0.09 -1.05 13.80
CA VAL A 86 1.13 -1.95 13.28
C VAL A 86 0.53 -3.33 13.00
N ALA A 87 0.50 -3.77 11.75
CA ALA A 87 -0.20 -4.99 11.36
C ALA A 87 0.70 -6.12 10.84
N GLY A 88 1.94 -5.80 10.49
CA GLY A 88 2.90 -6.76 9.95
C GLY A 88 4.22 -6.10 9.55
N TRP A 89 5.22 -6.93 9.26
CA TRP A 89 6.54 -6.44 8.90
C TRP A 89 7.28 -7.40 7.97
N TRP A 90 8.26 -6.89 7.24
CA TRP A 90 9.27 -7.70 6.55
C TRP A 90 10.60 -6.99 6.58
N LYS A 91 11.65 -7.77 6.37
CA LYS A 91 13.03 -7.35 6.41
C LYS A 91 13.60 -7.21 5.00
N CYS A 92 14.40 -6.18 4.79
CA CYS A 92 15.39 -6.10 3.74
C CYS A 92 16.76 -6.40 4.37
N THR A 93 17.49 -7.36 3.81
CA THR A 93 18.80 -7.79 4.32
C THR A 93 19.99 -7.19 3.57
N GLU A 94 19.73 -6.44 2.49
CA GLU A 94 20.74 -5.94 1.56
C GLU A 94 20.58 -4.44 1.34
N TYR A 95 20.31 -3.71 2.42
CA TYR A 95 20.10 -2.27 2.33
C TYR A 95 21.43 -1.56 2.08
N ARG A 96 21.53 -0.85 0.95
CA ARG A 96 22.74 -0.09 0.53
C ARG A 96 22.48 1.41 0.35
N GLY A 97 21.33 1.90 0.80
CA GLY A 97 20.98 3.32 0.69
C GLY A 97 21.58 4.16 1.82
N GLY A 98 21.36 5.47 1.75
CA GLY A 98 21.89 6.45 2.72
C GLY A 98 20.87 7.04 3.69
N GLY A 99 19.67 6.46 3.81
CA GLY A 99 18.65 6.89 4.78
C GLY A 99 18.73 6.16 6.12
N LEU A 100 17.69 6.29 6.94
CA LEU A 100 17.53 5.58 8.21
C LEU A 100 17.95 4.09 8.12
N CYS A 101 18.76 3.62 9.06
CA CYS A 101 19.35 2.27 9.10
C CYS A 101 20.49 1.95 8.12
N ALA A 102 21.06 2.96 7.45
CA ALA A 102 22.23 2.75 6.58
C ALA A 102 23.40 2.05 7.28
N PRO A 103 23.79 2.39 8.53
CA PRO A 103 24.90 1.71 9.21
C PRO A 103 24.68 0.21 9.44
N GLN A 104 23.43 -0.23 9.57
CA GLN A 104 23.08 -1.63 9.84
C GLN A 104 23.08 -2.50 8.57
N GLY A 105 23.00 -1.89 7.38
CA GLY A 105 22.82 -2.62 6.12
C GLY A 105 21.50 -3.41 6.03
N VAL A 106 20.58 -3.16 6.96
CA VAL A 106 19.33 -3.90 7.17
C VAL A 106 18.24 -2.91 7.52
N ARG A 107 17.05 -3.11 6.93
CA ARG A 107 15.83 -2.36 7.26
C ARG A 107 14.68 -3.30 7.55
N TYR A 108 13.90 -2.97 8.56
CA TYR A 108 12.59 -3.56 8.76
C TYR A 108 11.54 -2.55 8.30
N TYR A 109 10.70 -2.99 7.39
CA TYR A 109 9.56 -2.22 6.93
C TYR A 109 8.33 -2.72 7.66
N VAL A 110 7.59 -1.80 8.27
CA VAL A 110 6.45 -2.12 9.13
C VAL A 110 5.23 -1.41 8.55
N ASP A 111 4.21 -2.19 8.24
CA ASP A 111 2.96 -1.68 7.67
C ASP A 111 2.03 -1.21 8.79
N CYS A 112 1.59 0.05 8.67
CA CYS A 112 0.54 0.64 9.48
C CYS A 112 -0.77 0.49 8.71
N ASN A 113 -1.61 -0.47 9.11
CA ASN A 113 -2.91 -0.66 8.49
C ASN A 113 -3.94 0.26 9.15
N ARG A 114 -4.89 0.74 8.35
CA ARG A 114 -6.06 1.46 8.85
C ARG A 114 -6.80 0.61 9.87
N SER A 115 -7.14 1.16 11.03
CA SER A 115 -7.90 0.41 12.03
C SER A 115 -9.27 0.00 11.48
N PRO A 116 -9.78 -1.22 11.78
CA PRO A 116 -11.11 -1.64 11.37
C PRO A 116 -12.19 -0.65 11.82
N GLY A 117 -13.16 -0.37 10.95
CA GLY A 117 -14.24 0.58 11.23
C GLY A 117 -13.84 2.05 11.26
N ARG A 118 -12.57 2.39 11.04
CA ARG A 118 -12.10 3.79 10.92
C ARG A 118 -11.90 4.17 9.47
N SER A 119 -11.93 5.47 9.18
CA SER A 119 -11.52 5.99 7.88
C SER A 119 -10.13 6.59 7.98
N PHE A 120 -9.30 6.36 6.97
CA PHE A 120 -8.08 7.13 6.80
C PHE A 120 -8.40 8.40 6.02
N SER A 121 -7.82 9.54 6.43
CA SER A 121 -8.13 10.82 5.79
C SER A 121 -7.78 10.76 4.30
N GLY A 122 -8.74 11.13 3.44
CA GLY A 122 -8.59 11.07 1.98
C GLY A 122 -8.78 9.68 1.35
N GLY A 123 -8.90 8.60 2.14
CA GLY A 123 -8.98 7.22 1.64
C GLY A 123 -7.76 6.86 0.79
N CYS A 124 -7.92 5.98 -0.20
CA CYS A 124 -6.87 5.69 -1.18
C CYS A 124 -6.51 6.94 -2.01
N HIS A 125 -5.25 7.42 -1.92
CA HIS A 125 -4.73 8.60 -2.64
C HIS A 125 -3.19 8.59 -2.75
N CYS A 126 -2.62 9.49 -3.58
CA CYS A 126 -1.18 9.70 -3.66
C CYS A 126 -0.67 10.48 -2.44
N ALA A 127 0.49 10.10 -1.88
CA ALA A 127 1.05 10.78 -0.72
C ALA A 127 1.20 12.28 -0.97
N ARG A 128 0.75 13.10 0.00
CA ARG A 128 0.72 14.58 -0.11
C ARG A 128 -0.08 15.13 -1.30
N GLY A 129 -0.94 14.32 -1.94
CA GLY A 129 -1.61 14.70 -3.18
C GLY A 129 -0.70 14.75 -4.40
N ASP A 130 0.53 14.23 -4.29
CA ASP A 130 1.55 14.25 -5.35
C ASP A 130 1.68 12.84 -5.95
N CYS A 131 1.12 12.64 -7.14
CA CYS A 131 1.20 11.36 -7.84
C CYS A 131 2.55 11.10 -8.51
N GLY A 132 3.59 11.89 -8.25
CA GLY A 132 4.98 11.44 -8.40
C GLY A 132 5.38 10.43 -7.30
N ARG A 133 4.65 10.41 -6.18
CA ARG A 133 4.94 9.59 -4.99
C ARG A 133 4.07 8.35 -4.93
N ARG A 134 4.40 7.45 -4.00
CA ARG A 134 3.60 6.25 -3.74
C ARG A 134 2.22 6.58 -3.17
N ARG A 135 1.35 5.58 -3.21
CA ARG A 135 -0.01 5.69 -2.68
C ARG A 135 -0.09 5.37 -1.19
N VAL A 136 -1.16 5.85 -0.59
CA VAL A 136 -1.53 5.77 0.83
C VAL A 136 -2.91 5.15 0.88
N ASP A 137 -3.14 4.23 1.81
CA ASP A 137 -4.47 3.63 2.07
C ASP A 137 -5.10 2.94 0.85
N CYS A 138 -4.28 2.30 0.01
CA CYS A 138 -4.71 1.64 -1.23
C CYS A 138 -4.48 0.13 -1.26
N ASN A 139 -3.38 -0.32 -0.65
CA ASN A 139 -3.00 -1.72 -0.68
C ASN A 139 -3.71 -2.46 0.46
N VAL A 140 -4.65 -3.34 0.14
CA VAL A 140 -5.33 -4.20 1.13
C VAL A 140 -4.50 -5.46 1.35
N PHE A 141 -3.68 -5.45 2.40
CA PHE A 141 -2.75 -6.55 2.66
C PHE A 141 -2.32 -6.56 4.13
N ARG A 142 -2.05 -7.76 4.68
CA ARG A 142 -1.54 -7.93 6.04
C ARG A 142 -0.72 -9.22 6.19
N TYR A 143 0.52 -9.11 6.68
CA TYR A 143 1.34 -10.29 6.99
C TYR A 143 0.85 -11.06 8.23
N GLY A 144 0.15 -10.40 9.16
CA GLY A 144 -0.50 -11.05 10.31
C GLY A 144 0.43 -11.35 11.49
N GLN A 145 1.65 -10.80 11.48
CA GLN A 145 2.64 -11.03 12.55
C GLN A 145 2.47 -10.09 13.74
N CYS A 146 1.73 -8.99 13.57
CA CYS A 146 1.55 -7.96 14.59
C CYS A 146 0.08 -7.71 14.87
N ASN A 147 -0.21 -7.48 16.15
CA ASN A 147 -1.55 -7.26 16.68
C ASN A 147 -2.60 -8.29 16.18
N PRO A 148 -2.32 -9.61 16.23
CA PRO A 148 -3.19 -10.64 15.66
C PRO A 148 -4.60 -10.67 16.28
N GLN A 149 -4.77 -10.11 17.48
CA GLN A 149 -6.07 -9.93 18.13
C GLN A 149 -7.02 -9.01 17.37
N ILE A 150 -6.50 -8.13 16.50
CA ILE A 150 -7.32 -7.28 15.63
C ILE A 150 -7.72 -8.12 14.42
N GLY A 151 -9.02 -8.39 14.25
CA GLY A 151 -9.53 -9.19 13.13
C GLY A 151 -9.56 -8.42 11.80
N GLY A 152 -9.54 -9.18 10.69
CA GLY A 152 -9.67 -8.65 9.34
C GLY A 152 -8.38 -8.12 8.71
N THR A 153 -8.50 -7.76 7.42
CA THR A 153 -7.46 -7.10 6.64
C THR A 153 -8.02 -5.79 6.10
N THR A 154 -7.34 -4.70 6.41
CA THR A 154 -7.64 -3.35 5.94
C THR A 154 -6.48 -2.84 5.09
N GLU A 155 -6.68 -1.67 4.49
CA GLU A 155 -5.68 -0.98 3.70
C GLU A 155 -4.45 -0.62 4.54
N VAL A 156 -3.27 -0.74 3.94
CA VAL A 156 -2.02 -0.20 4.48
C VAL A 156 -2.06 1.31 4.27
N ALA A 157 -2.24 2.06 5.37
CA ALA A 157 -2.24 3.51 5.36
C ALA A 157 -0.85 4.03 4.94
N CYS A 158 0.20 3.57 5.63
CA CYS A 158 1.57 3.90 5.30
C CYS A 158 2.55 2.88 5.87
N ARG A 159 3.83 3.07 5.56
CA ARG A 159 4.92 2.20 5.97
C ARG A 159 5.97 2.95 6.76
N LEU A 160 6.35 2.47 7.93
CA LEU A 160 7.49 3.00 8.68
C LEU A 160 8.71 2.09 8.53
N VAL A 161 9.90 2.65 8.79
CA VAL A 161 11.17 1.93 8.73
C VAL A 161 11.79 1.88 10.12
N ILE A 162 12.24 0.72 10.58
CA ILE A 162 13.04 0.60 11.81
C ILE A 162 14.29 -0.25 11.58
N CYS A 163 15.29 -0.04 12.42
CA CYS A 163 16.60 -0.71 12.33
C CYS A 163 16.69 -1.93 13.25
N GLN A 164 15.79 -2.02 14.23
CA GLN A 164 15.68 -3.13 15.16
C GLN A 164 14.56 -4.08 14.75
N HIS A 165 14.64 -5.32 15.23
CA HIS A 165 13.65 -6.33 14.92
C HIS A 165 12.27 -5.92 15.49
N PRO A 166 11.17 -5.91 14.72
CA PRO A 166 9.86 -5.46 15.20
C PRO A 166 9.35 -6.17 16.45
N ALA A 167 9.65 -7.47 16.61
CA ALA A 167 9.35 -8.22 17.84
C ALA A 167 10.08 -7.75 19.11
N SER A 168 11.16 -6.95 19.00
CA SER A 168 11.83 -6.34 20.16
C SER A 168 11.24 -4.98 20.55
N VAL A 169 10.25 -4.49 19.80
CA VAL A 169 9.54 -3.23 20.09
C VAL A 169 8.23 -3.59 20.78
N SER A 170 8.14 -3.32 22.08
CA SER A 170 6.97 -3.68 22.91
C SER A 170 5.66 -3.22 22.29
N ASP A 171 5.62 -1.96 21.86
CA ASP A 171 4.40 -1.29 21.40
C ASP A 171 3.89 -1.82 20.05
N PHE A 172 4.72 -2.60 19.34
CA PHE A 172 4.34 -3.15 18.04
C PHE A 172 3.56 -4.46 18.17
N HIS A 173 3.67 -5.15 19.32
CA HIS A 173 3.03 -6.45 19.57
C HIS A 173 3.23 -7.45 18.41
N CYS A 174 4.46 -7.55 17.92
CA CYS A 174 4.83 -8.44 16.82
C CYS A 174 5.48 -9.73 17.33
N ASN A 175 5.25 -10.84 16.62
CA ASN A 175 6.02 -12.06 16.80
C ASN A 175 7.30 -12.08 15.93
N SER A 176 8.13 -13.10 16.13
CA SER A 176 9.42 -13.31 15.46
C SER A 176 9.32 -14.10 14.14
N SER A 177 8.13 -14.33 13.60
CA SER A 177 7.97 -15.03 12.33
C SER A 177 8.73 -14.29 11.23
N TYR A 178 9.56 -14.98 10.46
CA TYR A 178 10.43 -14.34 9.49
C TYR A 178 9.71 -13.99 8.20
N LYS A 179 9.85 -12.73 7.74
CA LYS A 179 9.42 -12.27 6.41
C LYS A 179 10.51 -11.41 5.81
N GLN A 180 10.82 -11.65 4.53
CA GLN A 180 11.86 -10.94 3.79
C GLN A 180 11.34 -10.55 2.42
N GLU A 181 11.70 -9.34 1.98
CA GLU A 181 11.47 -8.86 0.62
C GLU A 181 12.59 -7.88 0.26
N ASN A 182 13.55 -8.32 -0.55
CA ASN A 182 14.70 -7.49 -0.92
C ASN A 182 14.40 -6.55 -2.10
N ARG A 183 13.28 -6.74 -2.83
CA ARG A 183 12.87 -5.81 -3.90
C ARG A 183 12.58 -4.40 -3.37
N VAL A 184 12.22 -4.27 -2.09
CA VAL A 184 11.97 -2.97 -1.46
C VAL A 184 13.22 -2.32 -0.87
N CYS A 185 14.38 -2.99 -0.92
CA CYS A 185 15.61 -2.47 -0.30
C CYS A 185 16.01 -1.09 -0.82
N GLY A 186 15.79 -0.81 -2.11
CA GLY A 186 16.11 0.48 -2.72
C GLY A 186 15.09 1.60 -2.46
N GLN A 187 14.02 1.33 -1.71
CA GLN A 187 12.98 2.33 -1.47
C GLN A 187 13.46 3.38 -0.47
N GLU A 188 13.38 4.64 -0.88
CA GLU A 188 13.74 5.80 -0.06
C GLU A 188 12.63 6.84 -0.07
N ALA A 189 12.67 7.70 0.96
CA ALA A 189 12.01 8.98 0.97
C ALA A 189 12.94 10.02 1.59
N GLY A 190 12.85 11.26 1.13
CA GLY A 190 13.68 12.36 1.67
C GLY A 190 13.53 12.51 3.18
N CYS A 191 12.33 12.26 3.73
CA CYS A 191 12.08 12.32 5.18
C CYS A 191 12.81 11.25 6.00
N LEU A 192 13.23 10.13 5.40
CA LEU A 192 14.02 9.11 6.10
C LEU A 192 15.49 9.49 6.26
N ARG A 193 16.01 10.40 5.42
CA ARG A 193 17.40 10.89 5.52
C ARG A 193 17.61 11.82 6.70
N GLY A 194 16.56 12.50 7.19
CA GLY A 194 16.62 13.31 8.42
C GLY A 194 16.65 12.46 9.69
N LEU A 195 16.39 11.16 9.60
CA LEU A 195 16.23 10.23 10.71
C LEU A 195 17.41 9.23 10.77
N LEU A 196 18.65 9.65 10.47
CA LEU A 196 19.78 8.73 10.28
C LEU A 196 20.02 7.73 11.42
N VAL A 197 19.55 8.05 12.63
CA VAL A 197 19.62 7.17 13.80
C VAL A 197 18.22 7.00 14.40
N GLN A 198 17.81 5.75 14.58
CA GLN A 198 16.67 5.43 15.42
C GLN A 198 17.12 5.47 16.89
N LEU A 199 16.49 6.32 17.70
CA LEU A 199 16.74 6.34 19.14
C LEU A 199 16.22 5.05 19.80
N PRO A 200 16.86 4.55 20.88
CA PRO A 200 16.37 3.39 21.63
C PRO A 200 14.93 3.60 22.08
N GLY A 201 14.07 2.60 21.87
CA GLY A 201 12.64 2.71 22.18
C GLY A 201 11.81 3.53 21.18
N GLY A 202 12.42 4.04 20.10
CA GLY A 202 11.76 4.82 19.06
C GLY A 202 10.85 3.99 18.15
N GLY A 203 9.79 3.41 18.71
CA GLY A 203 8.57 3.02 18.01
C GLY A 203 7.64 4.21 17.75
N GLY A 204 8.04 5.42 18.17
CA GLY A 204 7.30 6.64 17.93
C GLY A 204 8.16 7.88 18.18
N ALA A 205 8.36 8.66 17.11
CA ALA A 205 8.38 10.11 17.17
C ALA A 205 7.49 10.59 16.03
#